data_AF-A0A821GHE9-F1
#
_entry.id   AF-A0A821GHE9-F1
#
_cell.length_a   1.000
_cell.length_b   1.000
_cell.length_c   1.000
_cell.angle_alpha   90.00
_cell.angle_beta   90.00
_cell.angle_gamma   90.00
#
_symmetry.space_group_name_H-M   'P 1'
#
loop_
_entity.id
_entity.type
_entity.pdbx_description
1 polymer ?
#
loop_
_entity_poly.entity_id
_entity_poly.type
_entity_poly.pdbx_seq_one_letter_code
_entity_poly.pdbx_strand_id
1 'polypeptide(L)'
;SLKSISIRQVRFVRKNKLIIQYINNREFNILINSSTVSHCNVLALGIENRTKILDLIKTISNLQSLIIQCQDDTLNYDESLSINDELIEWLCSCLPPTYSITRDIGTSNIRLWIDR
;
A
#
# COMPACT_ATOMS: atom_id res chain seq x y z
N SER A 1 -32.50 4.09 6.74
CA SER A 1 -31.73 4.03 5.47
C SER A 1 -30.24 3.97 5.83
N LEU A 2 -29.69 2.77 5.99
CA LEU A 2 -28.27 2.54 6.23
C LEU A 2 -27.69 2.06 4.90
N LYS A 3 -27.04 2.96 4.16
CA LYS A 3 -26.28 2.57 2.95
C LYS A 3 -25.11 1.71 3.42
N SER A 4 -25.24 0.40 3.24
CA SER A 4 -24.18 -0.57 3.47
C SER A 4 -22.98 -0.19 2.61
N ILE A 5 -21.94 0.37 3.24
CA ILE A 5 -20.62 0.55 2.62
C ILE A 5 -20.04 -0.86 2.55
N SER A 6 -20.24 -1.52 1.40
CA SER A 6 -19.62 -2.81 1.11
C SER A 6 -18.11 -2.62 0.99
N ILE A 7 -17.38 -2.63 2.11
CA ILE A 7 -15.92 -2.68 2.13
C ILE A 7 -15.51 -4.06 1.58
N ARG A 8 -15.10 -4.11 0.31
CA ARG A 8 -14.51 -5.31 -0.29
C ARG A 8 -13.01 -5.27 -0.05
N GLN A 9 -12.57 -5.90 1.02
CA GLN A 9 -11.15 -6.10 1.31
C GLN A 9 -10.64 -7.30 0.49
N VAL A 10 -9.67 -7.08 -0.39
CA VAL A 10 -8.97 -8.16 -1.08
C VAL A 10 -7.64 -8.37 -0.35
N ARG A 11 -7.48 -9.56 0.26
CA ARG A 11 -6.20 -9.99 0.86
C ARG A 11 -5.60 -11.08 -0.02
N PHE A 12 -4.43 -10.83 -0.59
CA PHE A 12 -3.64 -11.88 -1.25
C PHE A 12 -2.78 -12.55 -0.18
N VAL A 13 -3.18 -13.75 0.26
CA VAL A 13 -2.40 -14.57 1.21
C VAL A 13 -2.24 -15.97 0.61
N ARG A 14 -1.01 -16.37 0.26
CA ARG A 14 -0.71 -17.78 -0.04
C ARG A 14 -0.55 -18.56 1.26
N LYS A 15 -1.05 -19.79 1.24
CA LYS A 15 -1.46 -20.57 2.42
C LYS A 15 -0.36 -21.02 3.39
N ASN A 16 0.90 -20.58 3.26
CA ASN A 16 1.98 -21.01 4.15
C ASN A 16 3.02 -19.89 4.34
N LYS A 17 3.22 -19.48 5.61
CA LYS A 17 4.06 -18.38 6.15
C LYS A 17 3.49 -16.96 6.00
N LEU A 18 3.55 -16.22 7.12
CA LEU A 18 3.32 -14.78 7.31
C LEU A 18 4.34 -13.89 6.56
N ILE A 19 4.88 -14.36 5.43
CA ILE A 19 5.73 -13.57 4.56
C ILE A 19 4.79 -12.90 3.58
N ILE A 20 4.71 -11.57 3.62
CA ILE A 20 4.08 -10.84 2.52
C ILE A 20 4.91 -11.15 1.28
N GLN A 21 4.34 -11.88 0.33
CA GLN A 21 4.99 -12.12 -0.95
C GLN A 21 4.99 -10.79 -1.70
N TYR A 22 6.19 -10.27 -1.98
CA TYR A 22 6.36 -9.12 -2.84
C TYR A 22 5.96 -9.50 -4.27
N ILE A 23 5.01 -8.75 -4.85
CA ILE A 23 4.59 -9.00 -6.22
C ILE A 23 5.60 -8.36 -7.17
N ASN A 24 6.00 -9.13 -8.18
CA ASN A 24 6.89 -8.63 -9.23
C ASN A 24 6.12 -7.82 -10.28
N ASN A 25 6.85 -7.21 -11.22
CA ASN A 25 6.25 -6.40 -12.29
C ASN A 25 5.17 -7.13 -13.11
N ARG A 26 5.32 -8.43 -13.36
CA ARG A 26 4.31 -9.20 -14.11
C ARG A 26 3.03 -9.36 -13.31
N GLU A 27 3.15 -9.74 -12.04
CA GLU A 27 2.01 -9.89 -11.12
C GLU A 27 1.33 -8.54 -10.87
N PHE A 28 2.11 -7.46 -10.73
CA PHE A 28 1.62 -6.09 -10.64
C PHE A 28 0.76 -5.71 -11.85
N ASN A 29 1.26 -5.97 -13.06
CA ASN A 29 0.52 -5.67 -14.29
C ASN A 29 -0.80 -6.45 -14.38
N ILE A 30 -0.82 -7.71 -13.90
CA ILE A 30 -2.06 -8.50 -13.83
C ILE A 30 -3.03 -7.87 -12.82
N LEU A 31 -2.52 -7.45 -11.65
CA LEU A 31 -3.32 -6.86 -10.58
C LEU A 31 -4.03 -5.57 -11.05
N ILE A 32 -3.29 -4.61 -11.61
CA ILE A 32 -3.83 -3.30 -12.00
C ILE A 32 -4.83 -3.38 -13.15
N ASN A 33 -4.73 -4.42 -13.99
CA ASN A 33 -5.66 -4.67 -15.10
C ASN A 33 -6.84 -5.56 -14.70
N SER A 34 -6.90 -6.02 -13.45
CA SER A 34 -7.99 -6.86 -12.98
C SER A 34 -9.23 -6.03 -12.61
N SER A 35 -10.41 -6.52 -13.00
CA SER A 35 -11.70 -5.91 -12.63
C SER A 35 -11.98 -5.97 -11.13
N THR A 36 -11.29 -6.84 -10.39
CA THR A 36 -11.42 -6.97 -8.95
C THR A 36 -10.86 -5.72 -8.24
N VAL A 37 -9.72 -5.22 -8.70
CA VAL A 37 -9.00 -4.13 -8.06
C VAL A 37 -9.68 -2.78 -8.29
N SER A 38 -10.37 -2.60 -9.43
CA SER A 38 -11.11 -1.36 -9.73
C SER A 38 -12.25 -1.05 -8.74
N HIS A 39 -12.72 -2.06 -8.00
CA HIS A 39 -13.76 -1.94 -6.98
C HIS A 39 -13.21 -1.97 -5.55
N CYS A 40 -11.88 -1.90 -5.37
CA CYS A 40 -11.26 -1.95 -4.05
C CYS A 40 -11.15 -0.55 -3.44
N ASN A 41 -11.67 -0.41 -2.22
CA ASN A 41 -11.48 0.80 -1.41
C ASN A 41 -10.27 0.66 -0.47
N VAL A 42 -9.91 -0.59 -0.11
CA VAL A 42 -8.76 -0.89 0.74
C VAL A 42 -7.95 -1.99 0.07
N LEU A 43 -6.66 -1.73 -0.13
CA LEU A 43 -5.74 -2.68 -0.74
C LEU A 43 -4.53 -2.91 0.16
N ALA A 44 -4.12 -4.17 0.32
CA ALA A 44 -2.96 -4.56 1.09
C ALA A 44 -2.08 -5.54 0.29
N LEU A 45 -0.80 -5.21 0.08
CA LEU A 45 0.14 -6.05 -0.66
C LEU A 45 1.60 -5.72 -0.34
N GLY A 46 2.52 -6.58 -0.77
CA GLY A 46 3.95 -6.25 -0.86
C GLY A 46 4.32 -5.98 -2.32
N ILE A 47 5.19 -5.02 -2.56
CA ILE A 47 5.74 -4.69 -3.89
C ILE A 47 7.27 -4.66 -3.88
N GLU A 48 7.89 -4.97 -5.01
CA GLU A 48 9.35 -4.96 -5.13
C GLU A 48 9.94 -3.53 -5.18
N ASN A 49 9.22 -2.56 -5.75
CA ASN A 49 9.74 -1.22 -6.05
C ASN A 49 8.73 -0.14 -5.68
N ARG A 50 9.12 0.79 -4.81
CA ARG A 50 8.29 1.89 -4.29
C ARG A 50 7.57 2.72 -5.35
N THR A 51 8.10 2.88 -6.57
CA THR A 51 7.45 3.64 -7.64
C THR A 51 6.07 3.09 -8.00
N LYS A 52 5.84 1.79 -7.78
CA LYS A 52 4.57 1.11 -7.97
C LYS A 52 3.46 1.57 -7.02
N ILE A 53 3.80 2.21 -5.90
CA ILE A 53 2.81 2.86 -5.02
C ILE A 53 2.03 3.93 -5.80
N LEU A 54 2.75 4.78 -6.53
CA LEU A 54 2.15 5.89 -7.27
C LEU A 54 1.28 5.37 -8.42
N ASP A 55 1.72 4.30 -9.08
CA ASP A 55 0.94 3.64 -10.14
C ASP A 55 -0.39 3.10 -9.58
N LEU A 56 -0.40 2.49 -8.39
CA LEU A 56 -1.62 1.98 -7.74
C LEU A 56 -2.60 3.09 -7.39
N ILE A 57 -2.12 4.17 -6.76
CA ILE A 57 -2.94 5.30 -6.34
C ILE A 57 -3.63 5.96 -7.55
N LYS A 58 -2.90 6.08 -8.67
CA LYS A 58 -3.42 6.65 -9.91
C LYS A 58 -4.43 5.73 -10.60
N THR A 59 -4.17 4.42 -10.59
CA THR A 59 -4.99 3.45 -11.33
C THR A 59 -6.29 3.12 -10.59
N ILE A 60 -6.26 3.05 -9.26
CA ILE A 60 -7.39 2.62 -8.45
C ILE A 60 -8.14 3.85 -7.94
N SER A 61 -9.09 4.34 -8.73
CA SER A 61 -9.78 5.61 -8.45
C SER A 61 -10.65 5.59 -7.18
N ASN A 62 -11.09 4.42 -6.73
CA ASN A 62 -11.92 4.26 -5.54
C ASN A 62 -11.12 3.98 -4.27
N LEU A 63 -9.78 3.97 -4.35
CA LEU A 63 -8.92 3.64 -3.24
C LEU A 63 -9.01 4.71 -2.14
N GLN A 64 -9.38 4.28 -0.94
CA GLN A 64 -9.44 5.09 0.29
C GLN A 64 -8.25 4.78 1.21
N SER A 65 -7.76 3.54 1.19
CA SER A 65 -6.58 3.17 1.97
C SER A 65 -5.69 2.16 1.24
N LEU A 66 -4.39 2.37 1.32
CA LEU A 66 -3.36 1.48 0.82
C LEU A 66 -2.44 1.08 1.98
N ILE A 67 -2.27 -0.22 2.19
CA ILE A 67 -1.33 -0.80 3.15
C ILE A 67 -0.26 -1.51 2.33
N ILE A 68 1.00 -1.12 2.49
CA ILE A 68 2.05 -1.63 1.61
C ILE A 68 3.34 -1.95 2.35
N GLN A 69 3.96 -3.05 1.96
CA GLN A 69 5.38 -3.29 2.23
C GLN A 69 6.16 -3.09 0.94
N CYS A 70 7.27 -2.39 1.02
CA CYS A 70 8.17 -2.19 -0.11
C CYS A 70 9.46 -2.97 0.15
N GLN A 71 9.88 -3.78 -0.81
CA GLN A 71 11.11 -4.56 -0.67
C GLN A 71 12.37 -3.68 -0.73
N ASP A 72 12.29 -2.55 -1.43
CA ASP A 72 13.34 -1.54 -1.52
C ASP A 72 13.29 -0.50 -0.38
N ASP A 73 12.45 -0.73 0.64
CA ASP A 73 12.49 0.01 1.90
C ASP A 73 13.61 -0.53 2.78
N THR A 74 14.63 0.30 3.00
CA THR A 74 15.83 -0.09 3.74
C THR A 74 15.73 0.18 5.25
N LEU A 75 14.59 0.68 5.72
CA LEU A 75 14.40 0.99 7.14
C LEU A 75 14.51 -0.29 7.98
N ASN A 76 15.53 -0.36 8.84
CA ASN A 76 15.77 -1.50 9.71
C ASN A 76 15.01 -1.34 11.03
N TYR A 77 14.17 -2.33 11.36
CA TYR A 77 13.22 -2.26 12.49
C TYR A 77 13.88 -2.24 13.87
N ASP A 78 15.14 -2.66 13.96
CA ASP A 78 15.90 -2.63 15.21
C ASP A 78 16.33 -1.21 15.63
N GLU A 79 16.28 -0.23 14.73
CA GLU A 79 16.54 1.18 15.04
C GLU A 79 15.22 1.96 15.10
N SER A 80 14.55 1.79 16.24
CA SER A 80 13.33 2.47 16.63
C SER A 80 13.34 3.96 16.27
N LEU A 81 12.26 4.43 15.63
CA LEU A 81 11.87 5.84 15.55
C LEU A 81 12.93 6.75 14.88
N SER A 82 13.58 6.26 13.81
CA SER A 82 14.33 7.14 12.92
C SER A 82 13.47 8.36 12.58
N ILE A 83 13.97 9.55 12.92
CA ILE A 83 13.36 10.84 12.59
C ILE A 83 13.23 11.00 11.05
N ASN A 84 13.98 10.20 10.30
CA ASN A 84 14.07 10.25 8.85
C ASN A 84 13.58 8.91 8.25
N ASP A 85 12.28 8.78 8.08
CA ASP A 85 11.68 7.67 7.33
C ASP A 85 11.71 8.01 5.84
N GLU A 86 12.78 7.59 5.16
CA GLU A 86 13.07 7.95 3.77
C GLU A 86 11.92 7.61 2.81
N LEU A 87 11.25 6.47 3.01
CA LEU A 87 10.11 6.09 2.18
C LEU A 87 8.90 7.01 2.42
N ILE A 88 8.61 7.37 3.66
CA ILE A 88 7.55 8.34 3.97
C ILE A 88 7.90 9.72 3.41
N GLU A 89 9.13 10.19 3.59
CA GLU A 89 9.59 11.48 3.04
C GLU A 89 9.45 11.52 1.52
N TRP A 90 9.88 10.46 0.84
CA TRP A 90 9.72 10.31 -0.60
C TRP A 90 8.24 10.36 -1.00
N LEU A 91 7.36 9.64 -0.30
CA LEU A 91 5.92 9.67 -0.58
C LEU A 91 5.32 11.06 -0.37
N CYS A 92 5.67 11.75 0.73
CA CYS A 92 5.24 13.11 1.02
C CYS A 92 5.73 14.12 -0.03
N SER A 93 6.89 13.88 -0.65
CA SER A 93 7.38 14.72 -1.76
C SER A 93 6.63 14.48 -3.08
N CYS A 94 6.05 13.29 -3.27
CA CYS A 94 5.39 12.88 -4.51
C CYS A 94 3.86 13.10 -4.48
N LEU A 95 3.26 13.14 -3.28
CA LEU A 95 1.82 13.17 -3.09
C LEU A 95 1.37 14.50 -2.48
N PRO A 96 0.18 15.00 -2.85
CA PRO A 96 -0.37 16.20 -2.25
C PRO A 96 -0.71 15.98 -0.76
N PRO A 97 -0.88 17.05 0.03
CA PRO A 97 -1.15 16.96 1.47
C PRO A 97 -2.53 16.38 1.83
N THR A 98 -3.35 16.00 0.84
CA THR A 98 -4.62 15.28 1.05
C THR A 98 -4.41 13.79 1.39
N TYR A 99 -3.16 13.33 1.40
CA TYR A 99 -2.79 11.98 1.79
C TYR A 99 -2.25 12.00 3.21
N SER A 100 -2.79 11.15 4.09
CA SER A 100 -2.20 10.88 5.40
C SER A 100 -1.37 9.62 5.32
N ILE A 101 -0.08 9.71 5.68
CA ILE A 101 0.92 8.66 5.45
C ILE A 101 1.59 8.34 6.78
N THR A 102 1.54 7.07 7.19
CA THR A 102 2.07 6.62 8.47
C THR A 102 2.70 5.24 8.35
N ARG A 103 3.74 4.95 9.13
CA ARG A 103 4.27 3.60 9.32
C ARG A 103 3.58 2.92 10.50
N ASP A 104 3.11 1.70 10.30
CA ASP A 104 2.50 0.91 11.38
C ASP A 104 3.61 0.49 12.38
N ILE A 105 3.41 0.77 13.67
CA ILE A 105 4.41 0.52 14.73
C ILE A 105 4.82 -0.96 14.75
N GLY A 106 6.14 -1.21 14.74
CA GLY A 106 6.70 -2.56 14.83
C GLY A 106 6.56 -3.40 13.55
N THR A 107 6.20 -2.80 12.41
CA THR A 107 6.04 -3.51 11.13
C THR A 107 6.53 -2.70 9.93
N SER A 108 7.04 -3.36 8.87
CA SER A 108 7.43 -2.78 7.56
C SER A 108 6.28 -2.20 6.73
N ASN A 109 5.09 -2.10 7.30
CA ASN A 109 3.92 -1.59 6.59
C ASN A 109 3.89 -0.06 6.64
N ILE A 110 3.77 0.54 5.46
CA ILE A 110 3.30 1.91 5.28
C ILE A 110 1.80 1.87 5.01
N ARG A 111 1.07 2.77 5.66
CA ARG A 111 -0.34 3.01 5.46
C ARG A 111 -0.54 4.40 4.88
N LEU A 112 -1.26 4.45 3.77
CA LEU A 112 -1.72 5.67 3.14
C LEU A 112 -3.23 5.73 3.27
N TRP A 113 -3.74 6.85 3.76
CA TRP A 113 -5.14 7.25 3.72
C TRP A 113 -5.32 8.31 2.66
N ILE A 114 -6.35 8.14 1.85
CA ILE A 114 -6.60 8.99 0.68
C ILE A 114 -7.92 9.71 0.91
N ASP A 115 -7.84 10.97 1.35
CA ASP A 115 -9.00 11.85 1.43
C ASP A 115 -9.20 12.49 0.05
N ARG A 116 -10.27 12.08 -0.66
CA ARG A 116 -10.68 12.61 -1.96
C ARG A 116 -11.99 13.39 -1.85
#